data_AF-A0A7Y7H9N6-F1
#
_entry.id   AF-A0A7Y7H9N6-F1
#
_cell.length_a   1.000
_cell.length_b   1.000
_cell.length_c   1.000
_cell.angle_alpha   90.00
_cell.angle_beta   90.00
_cell.angle_gamma   90.00
#
_symmetry.space_group_name_H-M   'P 1'
#
loop_
_entity.id
_entity.type
_entity.pdbx_description
1 polymer ?
#
loop_
_entity_poly.entity_id
_entity_poly.type
_entity_poly.pdbx_seq_one_letter_code
_entity_poly.pdbx_strand_id
1 'polypeptide(L)'
;MKSKLFDDKPISVKTGSGRWIQLVPDTTGGYWLYEPLPEQKLGRLLFDQEDNWIYDGELLEVGEQEDVAAVITGCQREMEELLKSIRK
;
A
#
# COMPACT_ATOMS: atom_id res chain seq x y z
N MET A 1 -2.62 19.64 15.25
CA MET A 1 -2.23 18.24 14.98
C MET A 1 -3.45 17.53 14.41
N LYS A 2 -3.46 17.23 13.11
CA LYS A 2 -4.57 16.47 12.50
C LYS A 2 -4.32 15.00 12.77
N SER A 3 -5.05 14.42 13.71
CA SER A 3 -5.16 12.97 13.87
C SER A 3 -5.81 12.40 12.61
N LYS A 4 -5.00 11.93 11.66
CA LYS A 4 -5.46 10.95 10.68
C LYS A 4 -5.75 9.69 11.50
N LEU A 5 -6.99 9.56 11.94
CA LEU A 5 -7.56 8.29 12.38
C LEU A 5 -7.38 7.35 11.19
N PHE A 6 -6.33 6.55 11.24
CA PHE A 6 -6.24 5.36 10.41
C PHE A 6 -7.44 4.52 10.82
N ASP A 7 -8.45 4.45 9.96
CA ASP A 7 -9.54 3.49 10.11
C ASP A 7 -8.86 2.14 10.36
N ASP A 8 -9.04 1.58 11.56
CA ASP A 8 -8.44 0.32 12.06
C ASP A 8 -8.89 -0.92 11.26
N LYS A 9 -9.44 -0.70 10.07
CA LYS A 9 -9.98 -1.72 9.20
C LYS A 9 -8.91 -2.16 8.21
N PRO A 10 -8.71 -3.48 8.06
CA PRO A 10 -7.83 -3.99 7.04
C PRO A 10 -8.36 -3.61 5.65
N ILE A 11 -7.43 -3.21 4.78
CA ILE A 11 -7.72 -2.84 3.39
C ILE A 11 -7.27 -3.98 2.50
N SER A 12 -8.11 -4.43 1.58
CA SER A 12 -7.72 -5.44 0.59
C SER A 12 -7.47 -4.79 -0.76
N VAL A 13 -6.30 -5.03 -1.33
CA VAL A 13 -5.91 -4.60 -2.69
C VAL A 13 -5.71 -5.82 -3.58
N LYS A 14 -6.09 -5.68 -4.85
CA LYS A 14 -5.72 -6.62 -5.90
C LYS A 14 -4.58 -5.99 -6.71
N THR A 15 -3.44 -6.64 -6.75
CA THR A 15 -2.27 -6.19 -7.52
C THR A 15 -2.47 -6.42 -9.02
N GLY A 16 -1.64 -5.79 -9.85
CA GLY A 16 -1.60 -6.00 -11.29
C GLY A 16 -1.28 -7.44 -11.71
N SER A 17 -0.56 -8.19 -10.86
CA SER A 17 -0.32 -9.64 -11.04
C SER A 17 -1.57 -10.49 -10.79
N GLY A 18 -2.61 -9.90 -10.19
CA GLY A 18 -3.86 -10.58 -9.83
C GLY A 18 -3.87 -11.17 -8.41
N ARG A 19 -2.79 -11.02 -7.64
CA ARG A 19 -2.72 -11.43 -6.23
C ARG A 19 -3.56 -10.50 -5.36
N TRP A 20 -4.12 -11.07 -4.30
CA TRP A 20 -4.85 -10.31 -3.29
C TRP A 20 -3.97 -10.09 -2.08
N ILE A 21 -3.83 -8.84 -1.67
CA ILE A 21 -3.02 -8.46 -0.51
C ILE A 21 -3.92 -7.72 0.47
N GLN A 22 -3.89 -8.13 1.71
CA GLN A 22 -4.56 -7.50 2.83
C GLN A 22 -3.54 -6.68 3.62
N LEU A 23 -3.79 -5.38 3.69
CA LEU A 23 -3.04 -4.40 4.45
C LEU A 23 -3.72 -4.24 5.81
N VAL A 24 -3.02 -4.59 6.88
CA VAL A 24 -3.51 -4.47 8.26
C VAL A 24 -2.72 -3.36 8.94
N PRO A 25 -3.35 -2.27 9.41
CA PRO A 25 -2.63 -1.20 10.08
C PRO A 25 -1.93 -1.71 11.35
N ASP A 26 -0.73 -1.20 11.59
CA ASP A 26 0.06 -1.49 12.79
C ASP A 26 0.14 -0.26 13.69
N THR A 27 0.31 -0.53 14.98
CA THR A 27 0.47 0.42 16.07
C THR A 27 1.61 1.43 15.90
N THR A 28 2.60 1.15 15.04
CA THR A 28 3.72 2.07 14.78
C THR A 28 3.55 2.93 13.53
N GLY A 29 2.35 2.97 12.93
CA GLY A 29 2.07 3.80 11.75
C GLY A 29 2.46 3.18 10.40
N GLY A 30 2.70 1.86 10.37
CA GLY A 30 2.88 1.08 9.13
C GLY A 30 1.72 0.12 8.88
N TYR A 31 1.86 -0.74 7.87
CA TYR A 31 0.89 -1.77 7.52
C TYR A 31 1.55 -3.13 7.40
N TRP A 32 0.99 -4.15 8.01
CA TRP A 32 1.34 -5.54 7.73
C TRP A 32 0.67 -6.01 6.45
N LEU A 33 1.41 -6.77 5.64
CA LEU A 33 0.94 -7.27 4.36
C LEU A 33 0.75 -8.78 4.44
N TYR A 34 -0.45 -9.22 4.09
CA TYR A 34 -0.83 -10.63 4.07
C TYR A 34 -1.45 -11.01 2.75
N GLU A 35 -1.04 -12.14 2.20
CA GLU A 35 -1.84 -12.85 1.22
C GLU A 35 -2.89 -13.66 2.01
N PRO A 36 -4.19 -13.57 1.70
CA PRO A 36 -5.21 -14.32 2.43
C PRO A 36 -5.25 -15.79 2.00
N LEU A 37 -4.85 -16.10 0.76
CA LEU A 37 -4.86 -17.46 0.20
C LEU A 37 -3.66 -17.64 -0.75
N PRO A 38 -2.59 -18.35 -0.33
CA PRO A 38 -2.37 -18.92 1.01
C PRO A 38 -2.27 -17.84 2.08
N GLU A 39 -2.64 -18.14 3.34
CA GLU A 39 -2.52 -17.22 4.48
C GLU A 39 -1.04 -16.99 4.82
N GLN A 40 -0.38 -16.12 4.03
CA GLN A 40 1.05 -15.91 4.05
C GLN A 40 1.36 -14.46 4.39
N LYS A 41 2.25 -14.27 5.35
CA LYS A 41 2.81 -12.95 5.66
C LYS A 41 3.81 -12.55 4.56
N LEU A 42 3.49 -11.47 3.84
CA LEU A 42 4.29 -10.97 2.73
C LEU A 42 5.38 -9.99 3.18
N GLY A 43 5.18 -9.32 4.31
CA GLY A 43 6.12 -8.33 4.83
C GLY A 43 5.38 -7.17 5.48
N ARG A 44 6.01 -5.99 5.45
CA ARG A 44 5.47 -4.77 6.05
C ARG A 44 5.69 -3.58 5.14
N LEU A 45 4.72 -2.68 5.10
CA LEU A 45 4.86 -1.34 4.53
C LEU A 45 5.09 -0.35 5.66
N LEU A 46 6.18 0.38 5.58
CA LEU A 46 6.61 1.40 6.53
C LEU A 46 6.68 2.76 5.83
N PHE A 47 6.71 3.83 6.63
CA PHE A 47 6.90 5.19 6.16
C PHE A 47 8.04 5.84 6.93
N ASP A 48 8.91 6.56 6.24
CA ASP A 48 9.96 7.36 6.87
C ASP A 48 9.45 8.74 7.33
N GLN A 49 10.35 9.59 7.82
CA GLN A 49 10.01 10.93 8.29
C GLN A 49 9.65 11.92 7.16
N GLU A 50 9.94 11.56 5.92
CA GLU A 50 9.64 12.35 4.71
C GLU A 50 8.41 11.80 3.96
N ASP A 51 7.64 10.91 4.60
CA ASP A 51 6.47 10.21 4.02
C ASP A 51 6.82 9.30 2.82
N ASN A 52 8.08 8.91 2.63
CA ASN A 52 8.43 7.89 1.65
C ASN A 52 8.04 6.51 2.16
N TRP A 53 7.49 5.67 1.29
CA TRP A 53 7.14 4.30 1.62
C TRP A 53 8.36 3.38 1.53
N ILE A 54 8.44 2.42 2.44
CA ILE A 54 9.50 1.40 2.51
C ILE A 54 8.81 0.05 2.64
N TYR A 55 9.08 -0.87 1.71
CA TYR A 55 8.63 -2.25 1.83
C TYR A 55 9.73 -3.09 2.50
N ASP A 56 9.39 -3.65 3.67
CA ASP A 56 10.22 -4.55 4.46
C ASP A 56 9.73 -5.99 4.26
N GLY A 57 10.16 -6.58 3.15
CA GLY A 57 9.84 -7.94 2.73
C GLY A 57 10.53 -8.31 1.42
N GLU A 58 10.45 -9.59 1.04
CA GLU A 58 11.15 -10.12 -0.14
C GLU A 58 10.19 -10.83 -1.13
N LEU A 59 8.89 -10.90 -0.82
CA LEU A 59 7.93 -11.74 -1.54
C LEU A 59 7.08 -11.00 -2.57
N LEU A 60 7.12 -9.67 -2.58
CA LEU A 60 6.42 -8.83 -3.54
C LEU A 60 7.37 -8.31 -4.61
N GLU A 61 6.94 -8.39 -5.86
CA GLU A 61 7.61 -7.72 -6.96
C GLU A 61 7.42 -6.20 -6.86
N VAL A 62 8.32 -5.42 -7.48
CA VAL A 62 8.30 -3.95 -7.41
C VAL A 62 6.93 -3.37 -7.81
N GLY A 63 6.30 -3.90 -8.87
CA GLY A 63 4.98 -3.43 -9.29
C GLY A 63 3.87 -3.71 -8.25
N GLU A 64 3.97 -4.83 -7.53
CA GLU A 64 3.03 -5.15 -6.45
C GLU A 64 3.25 -4.26 -5.23
N GLN A 65 4.51 -3.91 -4.94
CA GLN A 65 4.85 -2.95 -3.89
C GLN A 65 4.25 -1.57 -4.22
N GLU A 66 4.36 -1.12 -5.47
CA GLU A 66 3.78 0.13 -5.94
C GLU A 66 2.25 0.13 -5.83
N ASP A 67 1.57 -0.94 -6.24
CA ASP A 67 0.11 -1.07 -6.14
C ASP A 67 -0.36 -0.95 -4.68
N VAL A 68 0.32 -1.66 -3.77
CA VAL A 68 0.03 -1.64 -2.33
C VAL A 68 0.28 -0.24 -1.74
N ALA A 69 1.39 0.39 -2.09
CA ALA A 69 1.72 1.73 -1.62
C ALA A 69 0.73 2.78 -2.15
N ALA A 70 0.29 2.66 -3.41
CA ALA A 70 -0.62 3.59 -4.06
C ALA A 70 -2.01 3.64 -3.40
N VAL A 71 -2.47 2.51 -2.86
CA VAL A 71 -3.73 2.45 -2.09
C VAL A 71 -3.64 3.22 -0.78
N ILE A 72 -2.48 3.20 -0.12
CA ILE A 72 -2.27 3.87 1.18
C ILE A 72 -2.00 5.36 1.00
N THR A 73 -1.11 5.73 0.09
CA THR A 73 -0.72 7.12 -0.14
C THR A 73 -1.77 7.89 -0.93
N GLY A 74 -2.67 7.19 -1.61
CA GLY A 74 -3.65 7.80 -2.51
C GLY A 74 -3.04 8.28 -3.83
N CYS A 75 -1.77 7.97 -4.08
CA CYS A 75 -1.03 8.36 -5.30
C CYS A 75 -1.69 7.84 -6.58
N GLN A 76 -2.54 6.81 -6.51
CA GLN A 76 -3.29 6.34 -7.67
C GLN A 76 -4.18 7.45 -8.25
N ARG A 77 -4.79 8.28 -7.41
CA ARG A 77 -5.64 9.39 -7.85
C ARG A 77 -4.82 10.54 -8.45
N GLU A 78 -3.71 10.91 -7.82
CA GLU A 78 -2.85 11.99 -8.32
C GLU A 78 -2.14 11.60 -9.63
N MET A 79 -1.71 10.34 -9.76
CA MET A 79 -1.16 9.80 -11.01
C MET A 79 -2.22 9.71 -12.12
N GLU A 80 -3.45 9.28 -11.81
CA GLU A 80 -4.55 9.31 -12.79
C GLU A 80 -4.91 10.73 -13.25
N GLU A 81 -4.89 11.70 -12.33
CA GLU A 81 -5.10 13.12 -12.65
C GLU A 81 -3.96 13.68 -13.51
N LEU A 82 -2.71 13.35 -13.20
CA LEU A 82 -1.54 13.68 -14.01
C LEU A 82 -1.63 13.06 -15.41
N LEU A 83 -1.93 11.77 -15.53
CA LEU A 83 -2.09 11.08 -16.81
C LEU A 83 -3.22 11.68 -17.64
N LYS A 84 -4.35 12.07 -17.01
CA LYS A 84 -5.43 12.82 -17.68
C LYS A 84 -4.98 14.20 -18.17
N SER A 85 -4.11 14.88 -17.42
CA SER A 85 -3.63 16.22 -17.78
C SER A 85 -2.66 16.21 -18.96
N ILE A 86 -1.87 15.15 -19.13
CA ILE A 86 -0.87 14.99 -20.20
C ILE A 86 -1.50 14.52 -21.51
N ARG A 87 -2.65 13.84 -21.47
CA ARG A 87 -3.36 13.34 -22.65
C ARG A 87 -4.20 14.40 -23.39
N LYS A 88 -3.99 15.68 -23.08
CA LYS A 88 -4.65 16.83 -23.72
C LYS A 88 -3.82 17.42 -24.85
#